data_AF-A0A536E3C5-F1
#
_entry.id   AF-A0A536E3C5-F1
#
_cell.length_a   1.000
_cell.length_b   1.000
_cell.length_c   1.000
_cell.angle_alpha   90.00
_cell.angle_beta   90.00
_cell.angle_gamma   90.00
#
_symmetry.space_group_name_H-M   'P 1'
#
loop_
_entity.id
_entity.type
_entity.pdbx_description
1 polymer ?
#
loop_
_entity_poly.entity_id
_entity_poly.type
_entity_poly.pdbx_seq_one_letter_code
_entity_poly.pdbx_strand_id
1 'polypeptide(L)' 'MIRRLGRPAPGPDASTLAERSDLIQAIKKLPTKQAAALVLRHYHGYTNREIAAALGVPEQTVASRLAAARKQLQAVLGR' A
#
# COMPACT_ATOMS: atom_id res chain seq x y z
N MET A 1 10.25 -29.70 -13.93
CA MET A 1 11.63 -29.19 -13.78
C MET A 1 11.61 -28.01 -12.82
N ILE A 2 12.53 -28.00 -11.87
CA ILE A 2 12.51 -27.29 -10.59
C ILE A 2 12.83 -25.78 -10.73
N ARG A 3 11.99 -24.95 -10.10
CA ARG A 3 12.32 -23.79 -9.25
C ARG A 3 13.51 -22.92 -9.70
N ARG A 4 13.22 -21.75 -10.28
CA ARG A 4 14.10 -20.57 -10.23
C ARG A 4 13.38 -19.40 -9.56
N LEU A 5 13.02 -19.57 -8.29
CA LEU A 5 12.83 -18.45 -7.36
C LEU A 5 14.20 -18.09 -6.79
N GLY A 6 15.04 -17.53 -7.64
CA GLY A 6 16.34 -16.97 -7.28
C GLY A 6 16.20 -15.48 -7.04
N ARG A 7 15.86 -15.08 -5.82
CA ARG A 7 16.31 -13.82 -5.22
C ARG A 7 16.13 -13.87 -3.71
N PRO A 8 17.19 -14.08 -2.91
CA PRO A 8 17.13 -13.69 -1.51
C PRO A 8 16.96 -12.16 -1.48
N ALA A 9 15.97 -11.70 -0.70
CA ALA A 9 15.74 -10.28 -0.47
C ALA A 9 17.03 -9.63 0.07
N PRO A 10 17.42 -8.43 -0.40
CA PRO A 10 18.37 -7.64 0.37
C PRO A 10 17.74 -7.44 1.76
N GLY A 11 18.50 -7.73 2.82
CA GLY A 11 18.13 -7.26 4.16
C GLY A 11 17.88 -5.75 4.11
N PRO A 12 17.06 -5.17 5.00
CA PRO A 12 16.61 -3.79 4.85
C PRO A 12 17.80 -2.84 4.89
N ASP A 13 18.27 -2.44 3.71
CA ASP A 13 19.24 -1.37 3.54
C ASP A 13 18.66 -0.12 4.20
N ALA A 14 19.48 0.69 4.89
CA ALA A 14 19.01 1.90 5.57
C ALA A 14 18.17 2.81 4.65
N SER A 15 18.45 2.79 3.34
CA SER A 15 17.65 3.43 2.29
C SER A 15 16.22 2.86 2.19
N THR A 16 16.05 1.53 2.16
CA THR A 16 14.72 0.89 2.15
C THR A 16 13.94 1.12 3.45
N LEU A 17 14.64 1.25 4.58
CA LEU A 17 14.05 1.59 5.87
C LEU A 17 13.61 3.07 5.93
N ALA A 18 14.42 3.97 5.35
CA ALA A 18 14.06 5.38 5.18
C ALA A 18 12.84 5.53 4.26
N GLU A 19 12.86 4.88 3.10
CA GLU A 19 11.73 4.85 2.15
C GLU A 19 10.44 4.29 2.80
N ARG A 20 10.56 3.23 3.61
CA ARG A 20 9.43 2.73 4.42
C ARG A 20 8.94 3.75 5.43
N SER A 21 9.85 4.47 6.08
CA SER A 21 9.51 5.48 7.09
C SER A 21 8.79 6.68 6.47
N ASP A 22 9.27 7.17 5.32
CA ASP A 22 8.62 8.21 4.54
C ASP A 22 7.24 7.78 4.04
N LEU A 23 7.12 6.53 3.57
CA LEU A 23 5.83 5.97 3.17
C LEU A 23 4.87 5.88 4.35
N ILE A 24 5.30 5.42 5.52
CA ILE A 24 4.45 5.36 6.73
C ILE A 24 4.01 6.77 7.15
N GLN A 25 4.90 7.77 7.08
CA GLN A 25 4.54 9.15 7.38
C GLN A 25 3.57 9.74 6.37
N ALA A 26 3.73 9.42 5.08
CA ALA A 26 2.80 9.81 4.04
C ALA A 26 1.42 9.12 4.21
N ILE A 27 1.40 7.86 4.64
CA ILE A 27 0.17 7.13 5.00
C ILE A 27 -0.52 7.73 6.22
N LYS A 28 0.23 8.22 7.22
CA LYS A 28 -0.36 8.92 8.36
C LYS A 28 -1.05 10.24 7.99
N LYS A 29 -0.64 10.87 6.87
CA LYS A 29 -1.27 12.10 6.35
C LYS A 29 -2.54 11.82 5.51
N LEU A 30 -2.81 10.56 5.17
CA LEU A 30 -3.99 10.16 4.42
C LEU A 30 -5.23 10.12 5.32
N PRO A 31 -6.42 10.45 4.78
CA PRO A 31 -7.67 10.18 5.48
C PRO A 31 -7.77 8.70 5.87
N THR A 32 -8.23 8.40 7.09
CA THR A 32 -8.23 7.05 7.69
C THR A 32 -8.81 5.98 6.77
N LYS A 33 -9.87 6.31 6.02
CA LYS A 33 -10.54 5.40 5.08
C LYS A 33 -9.67 5.03 3.86
N GLN A 34 -8.79 5.94 3.42
CA GLN A 34 -7.87 5.71 2.31
C GLN A 34 -6.62 4.96 2.79
N ALA A 35 -6.10 5.34 3.95
CA ALA A 35 -4.98 4.66 4.61
C ALA A 35 -5.30 3.18 4.87
N ALA A 36 -6.49 2.87 5.40
CA ALA A 36 -6.91 1.49 5.65
C ALA A 36 -6.90 0.62 4.38
N ALA A 37 -7.48 1.11 3.29
CA ALA A 37 -7.49 0.39 2.01
C ALA A 37 -6.06 0.15 1.48
N LEU A 38 -5.20 1.15 1.59
CA LEU A 38 -3.81 1.07 1.15
C LEU A 38 -3.00 0.07 1.99
N VAL A 39 -3.18 0.07 3.32
CA VAL A 39 -2.50 -0.84 4.24
C VAL A 39 -2.94 -2.29 3.97
N LEU A 40 -4.25 -2.54 3.85
CA LEU A 40 -4.76 -3.88 3.53
C LEU A 40 -4.21 -4.38 2.18
N ARG A 41 -4.09 -3.48 1.18
CA ARG A 41 -3.53 -3.86 -0.12
C ARG A 41 -2.03 -4.13 -0.08
N HIS A 42 -1.24 -3.24 0.52
CA HIS A 42 0.22 -3.27 0.43
C HIS A 42 0.91 -4.07 1.54
N TYR A 43 0.34 -4.13 2.74
CA TYR A 43 0.91 -4.88 3.86
C TYR A 43 0.27 -6.25 4.03
N HIS A 44 -1.03 -6.39 3.76
CA HIS A 44 -1.74 -7.68 3.90
C HIS A 44 -1.95 -8.42 2.58
N GLY A 45 -1.69 -7.77 1.42
CA GLY A 45 -1.81 -8.40 0.10
C GLY A 45 -3.26 -8.63 -0.35
N TYR A 46 -4.25 -8.00 0.29
CA TYR A 46 -5.66 -8.23 -0.02
C TYR A 46 -6.03 -7.71 -1.40
N THR A 47 -6.93 -8.43 -2.07
CA THR A 47 -7.60 -8.00 -3.30
C THR A 47 -8.63 -6.91 -3.02
N ASN A 48 -9.04 -6.17 -4.06
CA ASN A 48 -10.06 -5.12 -3.90
C ASN A 48 -11.39 -5.67 -3.34
N ARG A 49 -11.77 -6.90 -3.72
CA ARG A 49 -12.96 -7.59 -3.20
C ARG A 49 -12.84 -7.93 -1.71
N GLU A 50 -11.69 -8.41 -1.26
CA GLU A 50 -11.47 -8.72 0.16
C GLU A 50 -11.44 -7.44 1.00
N ILE A 51 -10.84 -6.36 0.48
CA ILE A 51 -10.86 -5.05 1.13
C ILE A 51 -12.29 -4.50 1.20
N ALA A 52 -13.08 -4.68 0.14
CA ALA A 52 -14.48 -4.26 0.09
C ALA A 52 -15.30 -4.98 1.17
N ALA A 53 -15.13 -6.30 1.29
CA ALA A 53 -15.76 -7.10 2.33
C ALA A 53 -15.30 -6.69 3.74
N ALA A 54 -14.00 -6.50 3.95
CA ALA A 54 -13.43 -6.13 5.25
C ALA A 54 -13.87 -4.73 5.72
N LEU A 55 -14.05 -3.78 4.79
CA LEU A 55 -14.44 -2.40 5.09
C LEU A 55 -15.96 -2.17 4.98
N GLY A 56 -16.74 -3.15 4.54
CA GLY A 56 -18.18 -3.01 4.32
C GLY A 56 -18.55 -1.97 3.24
N VAL A 57 -17.72 -1.81 2.21
CA VAL A 57 -17.94 -0.82 1.14
C VAL A 57 -17.88 -1.46 -0.24
N PRO A 58 -18.49 -0.86 -1.29
CA PRO A 58 -18.39 -1.38 -2.65
C PRO A 58 -16.94 -1.45 -3.14
N GLU A 59 -16.63 -2.45 -3.98
CA GLU A 59 -15.31 -2.60 -4.60
C GLU A 59 -14.89 -1.36 -5.40
N GLN A 60 -15.85 -0.73 -6.09
CA GLN A 60 -15.63 0.52 -6.80
C GLN A 60 -15.17 1.65 -5.84
N THR A 61 -15.71 1.69 -4.62
CA THR A 61 -15.28 2.64 -3.59
C THR A 61 -13.85 2.35 -3.13
N VAL A 62 -13.47 1.07 -3.01
CA VAL A 62 -12.09 0.69 -2.71
C VAL A 62 -11.14 1.17 -3.81
N ALA A 63 -11.50 0.93 -5.08
CA ALA A 63 -10.71 1.38 -6.23
C ALA A 63 -10.52 2.91 -6.22
N SER A 64 -11.58 3.69 -6.00
CA SER A 64 -11.48 5.16 -5.89
C SER A 64 -10.63 5.60 -4.69
N ARG A 65 -10.75 4.93 -3.54
CA ARG A 65 -9.93 5.23 -2.35
C ARG A 65 -8.45 4.95 -2.58
N LEU A 66 -8.12 3.84 -3.25
CA LEU A 66 -6.74 3.50 -3.62
C LEU A 66 -6.17 4.48 -4.64
N ALA A 67 -6.95 4.91 -5.63
CA ALA A 67 -6.54 5.91 -6.59
C ALA A 67 -6.27 7.27 -5.92
N ALA A 68 -7.17 7.72 -5.04
CA ALA A 68 -6.98 8.93 -4.25
C ALA A 68 -5.74 8.83 -3.34
N ALA A 69 -5.55 7.68 -2.68
CA ALA A 69 -4.39 7.43 -1.85
C ALA A 69 -3.09 7.54 -2.64
N ARG A 70 -3.02 6.92 -3.83
CA ARG A 70 -1.86 7.01 -4.73
C ARG A 70 -1.60 8.45 -5.20
N LYS A 71 -2.64 9.22 -5.52
CA LYS A 71 -2.48 10.61 -5.94
C LYS A 71 -1.90 11.48 -4.82
N GLN A 72 -2.37 11.27 -3.59
CA GLN A 72 -1.87 12.00 -2.43
C GLN A 72 -0.45 11.55 -2.05
N LEU A 73 -0.13 10.26 -2.17
CA LEU A 73 1.23 9.76 -2.00
C LEU A 73 2.20 10.37 -3.01
N GLN A 74 1.84 10.43 -4.30
CA GLN A 74 2.64 11.13 -5.33
C GLN A 74 2.87 12.60 -4.97
N ALA A 75 1.84 13.29 -4.50
CA ALA A 75 1.96 14.68 -4.07
C ALA A 75 2.88 14.89 -2.86
N VAL A 76 2.91 13.93 -1.91
CA VAL A 76 3.72 14.01 -0.70
C VAL A 76 5.17 13.56 -0.94
N LEU A 77 5.36 12.53 -1.77
CA LEU A 77 6.68 11.96 -2.08
C LEU A 77 7.37 12.66 -3.26
N GLY A 78 6.67 13.56 -3.98
CA GLY A 78 7.24 14.36 -5.07
C GLY A 78 7.75 13.53 -6.25
N ARG A 79 7.16 12.34 -6.47
CA ARG A 79 7.54 11.36 -7.50
C ARG A 79 6.29 10.85 -8.21
#